data_AF-A0A7Z0IUC8-F1
#
_entry.id   AF-A0A7Z0IUC8-F1
#
_cell.length_a   1.000
_cell.length_b   1.000
_cell.length_c   1.000
_cell.angle_alpha   90.00
_cell.angle_beta   90.00
_cell.angle_gamma   90.00
#
_symmetry.space_group_name_H-M   'P 1'
#
loop_
_entity.id
_entity.type
_entity.pdbx_description
1 polymer ?
#
loop_
_entity_poly.entity_id
_entity_poly.type
_entity_poly.pdbx_seq_one_letter_code
_entity_poly.pdbx_strand_id
1 'polypeptide(L)'
;MGAGGAFLIIIVGAVLLGFVALAIALLVAAGVVRMSGRNPKPLAWTGVGVLAIPVLFVVTLVVFSQLNRDPGTIEIDLREPVRLSSLPEDNEAYPGIRDYASERVDLVLPDGRRFEAEVDGVLVWSKDGYVTRVSFDRRARKDGETESLTHEWERELGGAGTVEADVDYSDHGRVRAAVLADPTP
;
A
#
# COMPACT_ATOMS: atom_id res chain seq x y z
N MET A 1 10.36 17.90 -4.27
CA MET A 1 11.45 16.93 -4.00
C MET A 1 12.74 17.66 -3.62
N GLY A 2 13.05 17.75 -2.33
CA GLY A 2 14.29 18.38 -1.85
C GLY A 2 15.49 17.48 -2.11
N ALA A 3 16.61 18.07 -2.55
CA ALA A 3 17.86 17.36 -2.88
C ALA A 3 18.38 16.43 -1.77
N GLY A 4 17.94 16.61 -0.52
CA GLY A 4 18.29 15.75 0.62
C GLY A 4 17.75 14.32 0.52
N GLY A 5 16.57 14.09 -0.06
CA GLY A 5 15.98 12.74 -0.13
C GLY A 5 16.72 11.82 -1.10
N ALA A 6 17.04 12.32 -2.30
CA ALA A 6 17.77 11.57 -3.32
C ALA A 6 19.19 11.21 -2.87
N PHE A 7 19.87 12.14 -2.17
CA PHE A 7 21.21 11.90 -1.66
C PHE A 7 21.25 10.79 -0.60
N LEU A 8 20.24 10.72 0.27
CA LEU A 8 20.14 9.72 1.33
C LEU A 8 19.91 8.31 0.75
N ILE A 9 19.07 8.19 -0.29
CA ILE A 9 18.85 6.91 -0.99
C ILE A 9 20.16 6.40 -1.64
N ILE A 10 20.93 7.30 -2.27
CA ILE A 10 22.20 6.93 -2.91
C ILE A 10 23.21 6.41 -1.87
N ILE A 11 23.32 7.09 -0.72
CA ILE A 11 24.23 6.67 0.36
C ILE A 11 23.81 5.31 0.93
N VAL A 12 22.52 5.14 1.23
CA VAL A 12 22.00 3.87 1.77
C VAL A 12 22.22 2.74 0.77
N GLY A 13 21.96 2.97 -0.52
CA GLY A 13 22.23 2.00 -1.58
C GLY A 13 23.71 1.62 -1.65
N ALA A 14 24.63 2.59 -1.58
CA ALA A 14 26.06 2.33 -1.59
C ALA A 14 26.53 1.50 -0.38
N VAL A 15 25.99 1.77 0.81
CA VAL A 15 26.30 1.02 2.03
C VAL A 15 25.80 -0.43 1.92
N LEU A 16 24.57 -0.65 1.45
CA LEU A 16 24.02 -1.99 1.26
C LEU A 16 24.82 -2.80 0.23
N LEU A 17 25.23 -2.16 -0.88
CA LEU A 17 26.13 -2.78 -1.86
C LEU A 17 27.48 -3.16 -1.25
N GLY A 18 28.01 -2.33 -0.34
CA GLY A 18 29.21 -2.65 0.42
C GLY A 18 29.08 -3.93 1.26
N PHE A 19 27.95 -4.11 1.95
CA PHE A 19 27.67 -5.34 2.71
C PHE A 19 27.56 -6.57 1.82
N VAL A 20 26.90 -6.44 0.66
CA VAL A 20 26.79 -7.54 -0.33
C VAL A 20 28.18 -7.91 -0.87
N ALA A 21 28.99 -6.93 -1.26
CA ALA A 21 30.35 -7.16 -1.76
C ALA A 21 31.24 -7.83 -0.70
N LEU A 22 31.16 -7.37 0.56
CA LEU A 22 31.88 -7.96 1.68
C LEU A 22 31.47 -9.42 1.94
N ALA A 23 30.16 -9.70 1.90
CA ALA A 23 29.68 -11.06 2.09
C ALA A 23 30.10 -12.01 0.97
N ILE A 24 30.06 -11.56 -0.28
CA ILE A 24 30.56 -12.34 -1.43
C ILE A 24 32.06 -12.62 -1.24
N ALA A 25 32.86 -11.62 -0.84
CA ALA A 25 34.28 -11.82 -0.57
C ALA A 25 34.55 -12.85 0.54
N LEU A 26 33.76 -12.82 1.62
CA LEU A 26 33.84 -13.80 2.72
C LEU A 26 33.44 -15.21 2.28
N LEU A 27 32.41 -15.34 1.43
CA LEU A 27 31.97 -16.63 0.89
C LEU A 27 33.00 -17.22 -0.09
N VAL A 28 33.61 -16.39 -0.94
CA VAL A 28 34.71 -16.79 -1.83
C VAL A 28 35.92 -17.23 -1.00
N ALA A 29 36.29 -16.46 0.04
CA ALA A 29 37.36 -16.84 0.96
C ALA A 29 37.08 -18.16 1.69
N ALA A 30 35.83 -18.40 2.11
CA ALA A 30 35.41 -19.68 2.68
C ALA A 30 35.58 -20.84 1.69
N GLY A 31 35.25 -20.61 0.40
CA GLY A 31 35.49 -21.57 -0.68
C GLY A 31 36.97 -21.93 -0.85
N VAL A 32 37.84 -20.93 -0.85
CA VAL A 32 39.31 -21.12 -0.95
C VAL A 32 39.85 -21.87 0.29
N VAL A 33 39.40 -21.52 1.49
CA VAL A 33 39.80 -22.18 2.74
C VAL A 33 39.35 -23.65 2.76
N ARG A 34 38.18 -23.95 2.20
CA ARG A 34 37.68 -25.32 2.03
C ARG A 34 38.59 -26.13 1.10
N MET A 35 39.02 -25.56 -0.03
CA MET A 35 39.96 -26.22 -0.95
C MET A 35 41.34 -26.45 -0.32
N SER A 36 41.74 -25.61 0.62
CA SER A 36 42.98 -25.75 1.40
C SER A 36 42.89 -26.80 2.53
N GLY A 37 41.77 -27.51 2.68
CA GLY A 37 41.59 -28.54 3.72
C GLY A 37 41.39 -28.00 5.13
N ARG A 38 41.25 -26.68 5.31
CA ARG A 38 40.95 -26.03 6.59
C ARG A 38 39.44 -25.86 6.78
N ASN A 39 39.01 -25.64 8.01
CA ASN A 39 37.59 -25.49 8.33
C ASN A 39 37.03 -24.13 7.85
N PRO A 40 36.13 -24.10 6.85
CA PRO A 40 35.62 -22.85 6.26
C PRO A 40 34.39 -22.31 7.02
N LYS A 41 33.84 -23.07 7.97
CA LYS A 41 32.61 -22.75 8.70
C LYS A 41 32.59 -21.33 9.29
N PRO A 42 33.62 -20.85 10.03
CA PRO A 42 33.56 -19.51 10.62
C PRO A 42 33.41 -18.40 9.56
N LEU A 43 34.13 -18.50 8.43
CA LEU A 43 34.04 -17.54 7.33
C LEU A 43 32.68 -17.60 6.62
N ALA A 44 32.15 -18.80 6.40
CA ALA A 44 30.83 -18.99 5.81
C ALA A 44 29.70 -18.42 6.70
N TRP A 45 29.75 -18.68 8.01
CA TRP A 45 28.78 -18.13 8.97
C TRP A 45 28.85 -16.60 9.07
N THR A 46 30.05 -16.01 9.04
CA THR A 46 30.19 -14.55 8.97
C THR A 46 29.67 -13.99 7.65
N GLY A 47 29.92 -14.64 6.51
CA GLY A 47 29.37 -14.19 5.21
C GLY A 47 27.84 -14.20 5.19
N VAL A 48 27.23 -15.26 5.73
CA VAL A 48 25.77 -15.36 5.88
C VAL A 48 25.23 -14.31 6.86
N GLY A 49 25.90 -14.11 8.00
CA GLY A 49 25.50 -13.09 8.99
C GLY A 49 25.57 -11.67 8.43
N VAL A 50 26.57 -11.37 7.61
CA VAL A 50 26.70 -10.06 6.94
C VAL A 50 25.60 -9.85 5.90
N LEU A 51 25.15 -10.90 5.19
CA LEU A 51 24.00 -10.82 4.27
C LEU A 51 22.65 -10.66 5.00
N ALA A 52 22.54 -11.11 6.24
CA ALA A 52 21.31 -10.94 7.00
C ALA A 52 20.99 -9.46 7.26
N ILE A 53 22.01 -8.60 7.40
CA ILE A 53 21.86 -7.17 7.68
C ILE A 53 21.08 -6.43 6.57
N PRO A 54 21.50 -6.45 5.28
CA PRO A 54 20.76 -5.78 4.21
C PRO A 54 19.36 -6.37 4.00
N VAL A 55 19.20 -7.70 4.16
CA VAL A 55 17.89 -8.34 4.06
C VAL A 55 16.95 -7.85 5.16
N LEU A 56 17.42 -7.84 6.41
CA LEU A 56 16.64 -7.36 7.55
C LEU A 56 16.27 -5.88 7.36
N PHE A 57 17.22 -5.06 6.91
CA PHE A 57 16.99 -3.65 6.63
C PHE A 57 15.87 -3.44 5.60
N VAL A 58 15.87 -4.19 4.49
CA VAL A 58 14.81 -4.12 3.48
C VAL A 58 13.47 -4.58 4.05
N VAL A 59 13.44 -5.68 4.81
CA VAL A 59 12.21 -6.17 5.44
C VAL A 59 11.65 -5.15 6.43
N THR A 60 12.50 -4.56 7.29
CA THR A 60 12.09 -3.51 8.22
C THR A 60 11.56 -2.28 7.47
N LEU A 61 12.18 -1.86 6.37
CA LEU A 61 11.68 -0.76 5.54
C LEU A 61 10.31 -1.09 4.93
N VAL A 62 10.11 -2.29 4.42
CA VAL A 62 8.82 -2.72 3.86
C VAL A 62 7.74 -2.74 4.93
N VAL A 63 8.01 -3.34 6.09
CA VAL A 63 7.05 -3.41 7.20
C VAL A 63 6.75 -2.01 7.76
N PHE A 64 7.77 -1.17 7.96
CA PHE A 64 7.61 0.20 8.41
C PHE A 64 6.84 1.05 7.39
N SER A 65 7.06 0.81 6.09
CA SER A 65 6.30 1.44 5.01
C SER A 65 4.85 0.96 4.99
N GLN A 66 4.55 -0.30 5.32
CA GLN A 66 3.17 -0.78 5.41
C GLN A 66 2.45 -0.18 6.63
N LEU A 67 3.11 -0.16 7.80
CA LEU A 67 2.55 0.38 9.03
C LEU A 67 2.22 1.88 8.96
N ASN A 68 3.01 2.66 8.22
CA ASN A 68 2.75 4.10 8.07
C ASN A 68 1.82 4.45 6.90
N ARG A 69 1.41 3.46 6.08
CA ARG A 69 0.51 3.66 4.94
C ARG A 69 -0.95 3.38 5.26
N ASP A 70 -1.24 2.71 6.38
CA ASP A 70 -2.60 2.35 6.75
C ASP A 70 -3.16 3.27 7.84
N PRO A 71 -3.98 4.27 7.50
CA PRO A 71 -4.68 5.07 8.50
C PRO A 71 -5.75 4.27 9.28
N GLY A 72 -5.98 2.99 8.96
CA GLY A 72 -6.98 2.11 9.56
C GLY A 72 -8.41 2.45 9.14
N THR A 73 -8.73 3.73 9.00
CA THR A 73 -10.00 4.23 8.45
C THR A 73 -9.75 5.48 7.62
N ILE A 74 -10.30 5.51 6.42
CA ILE A 74 -10.30 6.70 5.56
C ILE A 74 -11.59 7.48 5.78
N GLU A 75 -11.47 8.67 6.36
CA GLU A 75 -12.59 9.61 6.58
C GLU A 75 -12.58 10.70 5.51
N ILE A 76 -13.65 10.83 4.72
CA ILE A 76 -13.77 11.86 3.68
C ILE A 76 -15.16 12.51 3.70
N ASP A 77 -15.21 13.83 3.80
CA ASP A 77 -16.45 14.60 3.70
C ASP A 77 -16.65 15.14 2.29
N LEU A 78 -17.54 14.54 1.51
CA LEU A 78 -17.79 14.86 0.10
C LEU A 78 -18.85 15.95 -0.11
N ARG A 79 -19.32 16.61 0.96
CA ARG A 79 -20.25 17.75 0.84
C ARG A 79 -19.55 19.02 0.35
N GLU A 80 -18.27 19.14 0.66
CA GLU A 80 -17.41 20.25 0.27
C GLU A 80 -16.25 19.72 -0.59
N PRO A 81 -15.65 20.57 -1.44
CA PRO A 81 -14.52 20.15 -2.25
C PRO A 81 -13.33 19.76 -1.36
N VAL A 82 -13.04 18.47 -1.31
CA VAL A 82 -11.91 17.95 -0.54
C VAL A 82 -10.62 18.13 -1.32
N ARG A 83 -9.61 18.73 -0.70
CA ARG A 83 -8.27 18.79 -1.28
C ARG A 83 -7.56 17.47 -1.09
N LEU A 84 -6.91 16.97 -2.13
CA LEU A 84 -6.08 15.77 -2.02
C LEU A 84 -4.96 15.96 -0.97
N SER A 85 -4.47 17.19 -0.79
CA SER A 85 -3.45 17.52 0.21
C SER A 85 -3.93 17.45 1.66
N SER A 86 -5.23 17.46 1.93
CA SER A 86 -5.76 17.27 3.30
C SER A 86 -5.92 15.80 3.66
N LEU A 87 -5.79 14.89 2.69
CA LEU A 87 -5.78 13.46 2.95
C LEU A 87 -4.37 13.00 3.34
N PRO A 88 -4.25 11.93 4.15
CA PRO A 88 -2.97 11.35 4.54
C PRO A 88 -2.06 11.14 3.32
N GLU A 89 -0.77 11.46 3.44
CA GLU A 89 0.18 11.31 2.34
C GLU A 89 0.35 9.84 1.96
N ASP A 90 -0.26 9.43 0.85
CA ASP A 90 0.08 8.16 0.20
C ASP A 90 0.27 8.34 -1.31
N ASN A 91 1.38 7.81 -1.80
CA ASN A 91 1.87 7.77 -3.18
C ASN A 91 2.06 9.11 -3.95
N GLU A 92 3.30 9.61 -3.98
CA GLU A 92 3.79 10.60 -4.99
C GLU A 92 3.88 10.02 -6.42
N ALA A 93 3.72 8.70 -6.61
CA ALA A 93 4.00 8.02 -7.87
C ALA A 93 3.01 8.36 -9.01
N TYR A 94 1.79 8.76 -8.69
CA TYR A 94 0.77 9.13 -9.67
C TYR A 94 0.10 10.46 -9.28
N PRO A 95 0.44 11.59 -9.95
CA PRO A 95 -0.22 12.85 -9.68
C PRO A 95 -1.71 12.71 -10.01
N GLY A 96 -2.55 12.85 -8.98
CA GLY A 96 -4.00 12.80 -9.13
C GLY A 96 -4.66 11.52 -8.62
N ILE A 97 -3.92 10.49 -8.21
CA ILE A 97 -4.50 9.24 -7.67
C ILE A 97 -3.79 8.87 -6.37
N ARG A 98 -4.55 8.54 -5.32
CA ARG A 98 -4.04 7.98 -4.07
C ARG A 98 -4.71 6.66 -3.76
N ASP A 99 -3.90 5.66 -3.45
CA ASP A 99 -4.32 4.32 -3.11
C ASP A 99 -4.00 4.08 -1.64
N TYR A 100 -5.02 3.79 -0.84
CA TYR A 100 -4.91 3.53 0.59
C TYR A 100 -5.28 2.08 0.87
N ALA A 101 -4.37 1.38 1.54
CA ALA A 101 -4.61 0.04 2.04
C ALA A 101 -5.36 0.08 3.38
N SER A 102 -6.59 0.62 3.36
CA SER A 102 -7.40 0.80 4.57
C SER A 102 -8.46 -0.28 4.74
N GLU A 103 -8.69 -0.70 5.97
CA GLU A 103 -9.67 -1.74 6.33
C GLU A 103 -11.11 -1.21 6.42
N ARG A 104 -11.27 0.11 6.51
CA ARG A 104 -12.56 0.78 6.64
C ARG A 104 -12.59 2.09 5.88
N VAL A 105 -13.75 2.40 5.32
CA VAL A 105 -14.06 3.70 4.73
C VAL A 105 -15.22 4.34 5.49
N ASP A 106 -15.14 5.65 5.69
CA ASP A 106 -16.17 6.49 6.27
C ASP A 106 -16.35 7.74 5.41
N LEU A 107 -17.48 7.82 4.73
CA LEU A 107 -17.79 8.87 3.78
C LEU A 107 -18.99 9.68 4.25
N VAL A 108 -18.86 11.00 4.28
CA VAL A 108 -20.04 11.87 4.28
C VAL A 108 -20.38 12.15 2.82
N LEU A 109 -21.52 11.64 2.37
CA LEU A 109 -22.01 11.75 1.00
C LEU A 109 -22.45 13.18 0.68
N PRO A 110 -22.57 13.56 -0.61
CA PRO A 110 -23.01 14.90 -0.99
C PRO A 110 -24.41 15.30 -0.47
N ASP A 111 -25.27 14.32 -0.19
CA ASP A 111 -26.60 14.52 0.41
C ASP A 111 -26.56 14.65 1.95
N GLY A 112 -25.37 14.59 2.54
CA GLY A 112 -25.11 14.69 3.98
C GLY A 112 -25.33 13.40 4.77
N ARG A 113 -25.71 12.28 4.12
CA ARG A 113 -25.72 10.98 4.77
C ARG A 113 -24.30 10.47 5.00
N ARG A 114 -24.14 9.63 6.01
CA ARG A 114 -22.86 8.97 6.29
C ARG A 114 -22.92 7.53 5.82
N PHE A 115 -21.86 7.09 5.14
CA PHE A 115 -21.68 5.74 4.65
C PHE A 115 -20.40 5.17 5.25
N GLU A 116 -20.50 4.05 5.96
CA GLU A 116 -19.38 3.40 6.61
C GLU A 116 -19.33 1.92 6.20
N ALA A 117 -18.19 1.45 5.74
CA ALA A 117 -18.04 0.06 5.32
C ALA A 117 -16.64 -0.50 5.61
N GLU A 118 -16.58 -1.79 5.93
CA GLU A 118 -15.33 -2.56 5.85
C GLU A 118 -14.93 -2.74 4.39
N VAL A 119 -13.66 -2.51 4.08
CA VAL A 119 -13.11 -2.55 2.72
C VAL A 119 -11.70 -3.14 2.76
N ASP A 120 -11.20 -3.62 1.63
CA ASP A 120 -9.82 -4.11 1.50
C ASP A 120 -8.88 -3.06 0.85
N GLY A 121 -9.44 -1.97 0.33
CA GLY A 121 -8.69 -0.87 -0.26
C GLY A 121 -9.58 0.30 -0.68
N VAL A 122 -9.01 1.50 -0.67
CA VAL A 122 -9.66 2.76 -1.06
C VAL A 122 -8.78 3.51 -2.05
N LEU A 123 -9.33 3.79 -3.23
CA LEU A 123 -8.69 4.54 -4.29
C LEU A 123 -9.38 5.90 -4.45
N VAL A 124 -8.63 6.98 -4.30
CA VAL A 124 -9.10 8.36 -4.41
C VAL A 124 -8.51 8.98 -5.66
N TRP A 125 -9.37 9.47 -6.55
CA TRP A 125 -8.97 10.28 -7.70
C TRP A 125 -9.19 11.75 -7.39
N SER A 126 -8.32 12.56 -7.97
CA SER A 126 -8.39 14.00 -7.91
C SER A 126 -8.03 14.62 -9.25
N LYS A 127 -8.56 15.80 -9.47
CA LYS A 127 -8.23 16.67 -10.60
C LYS A 127 -7.97 18.07 -10.04
N ASP A 128 -6.90 18.71 -10.51
CA ASP A 128 -6.51 20.05 -10.07
C ASP A 128 -6.33 20.19 -8.53
N GLY A 129 -6.00 19.07 -7.86
CA GLY A 129 -5.81 19.00 -6.41
C GLY A 129 -7.08 18.74 -5.60
N TYR A 130 -8.25 18.59 -6.23
CA TYR A 130 -9.52 18.29 -5.57
C TYR A 130 -10.00 16.89 -5.88
N VAL A 131 -10.55 16.20 -4.88
CA VAL A 131 -11.12 14.87 -5.02
C VAL A 131 -12.30 14.91 -5.99
N THR A 132 -12.31 13.98 -6.94
CA THR A 132 -13.38 13.85 -7.96
C THR A 132 -14.10 12.52 -7.87
N ARG A 133 -13.42 11.50 -7.34
CA ARG A 133 -13.99 10.16 -7.17
C ARG A 133 -13.31 9.47 -6.01
N VAL A 134 -14.08 8.71 -5.24
CA VAL A 134 -13.59 7.76 -4.26
C VAL A 134 -14.16 6.41 -4.62
N SER A 135 -13.32 5.39 -4.83
CA SER A 135 -13.76 4.01 -4.97
C SER A 135 -13.16 3.18 -3.88
N PHE A 136 -13.87 2.13 -3.51
CA PHE A 136 -13.44 1.19 -2.51
C PHE A 136 -13.93 -0.19 -2.91
N ASP A 137 -13.19 -1.22 -2.50
CA ASP A 137 -13.56 -2.58 -2.83
C ASP A 137 -13.37 -3.53 -1.66
N ARG A 138 -14.14 -4.60 -1.68
CA ARG A 138 -14.10 -5.67 -0.69
C ARG A 138 -14.23 -7.01 -1.38
N ARG A 139 -13.35 -7.95 -1.04
CA ARG A 139 -13.41 -9.34 -1.45
C ARG A 139 -14.45 -10.07 -0.62
N ALA A 140 -15.29 -10.86 -1.27
CA ALA A 140 -16.15 -11.79 -0.58
C ALA A 140 -15.32 -12.89 0.09
N ARG A 141 -15.72 -13.25 1.30
CA ARG A 141 -15.11 -14.30 2.14
C ARG A 141 -15.99 -15.56 2.18
N LYS A 142 -17.24 -15.46 1.73
CA LYS A 142 -18.24 -16.54 1.72
C LYS A 142 -19.03 -16.57 0.41
N ASP A 143 -19.55 -17.74 0.07
CA ASP A 143 -20.45 -17.90 -1.07
C ASP A 143 -21.73 -17.08 -0.88
N GLY A 144 -22.14 -16.38 -1.93
CA GLY A 144 -23.31 -15.48 -1.93
C GLY A 144 -23.08 -14.13 -1.23
N GLU A 145 -21.92 -13.91 -0.60
CA GLU A 145 -21.65 -12.65 0.10
C GLU A 145 -21.58 -11.46 -0.88
N THR A 146 -21.03 -11.67 -2.08
CA THR A 146 -20.95 -10.66 -3.14
C THR A 146 -22.32 -10.05 -3.47
N GLU A 147 -23.37 -10.86 -3.61
CA GLU A 147 -24.72 -10.38 -3.91
C GLU A 147 -25.30 -9.60 -2.73
N SER A 148 -25.16 -10.13 -1.51
CA SER A 148 -25.62 -9.43 -0.30
C SER A 148 -24.92 -8.09 -0.07
N LEU A 149 -23.60 -8.03 -0.27
CA LEU A 149 -22.80 -6.80 -0.13
C LEU A 149 -23.14 -5.79 -1.21
N THR A 150 -23.36 -6.25 -2.44
CA THR A 150 -23.78 -5.37 -3.54
C THR A 150 -25.09 -4.69 -3.19
N HIS A 151 -26.11 -5.45 -2.79
CA HIS A 151 -27.41 -4.90 -2.41
C HIS A 151 -27.39 -4.04 -1.14
N GLU A 152 -26.51 -4.35 -0.20
CA GLU A 152 -26.29 -3.54 1.00
C GLU A 152 -25.71 -2.18 0.62
N TRP A 153 -24.59 -2.17 -0.11
CA TRP A 153 -23.93 -0.93 -0.52
C TRP A 153 -24.78 -0.09 -1.46
N GLU A 154 -25.53 -0.69 -2.40
CA GLU A 154 -26.48 0.03 -3.27
C GLU A 154 -27.54 0.77 -2.45
N ARG A 155 -28.08 0.09 -1.43
CA ARG A 155 -29.12 0.65 -0.55
C ARG A 155 -28.57 1.77 0.31
N GLU A 156 -27.40 1.60 0.89
CA GLU A 156 -26.79 2.59 1.77
C GLU A 156 -26.29 3.82 1.00
N LEU A 157 -25.63 3.62 -0.14
CA LEU A 157 -25.23 4.72 -1.02
C LEU A 157 -26.44 5.45 -1.60
N GLY A 158 -27.58 4.78 -1.76
CA GLY A 158 -28.86 5.41 -2.11
C GLY A 158 -28.80 6.27 -3.38
N GLY A 159 -27.99 5.84 -4.36
CA GLY A 159 -27.79 6.55 -5.63
C GLY A 159 -26.69 7.62 -5.64
N ALA A 160 -26.01 7.88 -4.50
CA ALA A 160 -24.85 8.77 -4.46
C ALA A 160 -23.60 8.18 -5.16
N GLY A 161 -23.62 6.88 -5.46
CA GLY A 161 -22.53 6.17 -6.10
C GLY A 161 -23.01 4.98 -6.92
N THR A 162 -22.05 4.29 -7.54
CA THR A 162 -22.25 3.05 -8.30
C THR A 162 -21.66 1.88 -7.54
N VAL A 163 -22.29 0.71 -7.61
CA VAL A 163 -21.77 -0.54 -7.04
C VAL A 163 -21.73 -1.59 -8.15
N GLU A 164 -20.62 -2.31 -8.25
CA GLU A 164 -20.37 -3.33 -9.25
C GLU A 164 -19.83 -4.58 -8.56
N ALA A 165 -20.41 -5.74 -8.88
CA ALA A 165 -19.89 -7.04 -8.48
C ALA A 165 -19.00 -7.59 -9.60
N ASP A 166 -17.75 -7.88 -9.26
CA ASP A 166 -16.81 -8.60 -10.11
C ASP A 166 -16.69 -10.05 -9.61
N VAL A 167 -17.35 -10.95 -10.32
CA VAL A 167 -17.45 -12.37 -9.94
C VAL A 167 -16.22 -13.17 -10.39
N ASP A 168 -15.32 -12.59 -11.18
CA ASP A 168 -14.27 -13.32 -11.93
C ASP A 168 -12.88 -13.22 -11.27
N TYR A 169 -12.76 -12.53 -10.13
CA TYR A 169 -11.47 -12.17 -9.52
C TYR A 169 -11.00 -13.08 -8.36
N SER A 170 -11.85 -13.98 -7.84
CA SER A 170 -11.54 -14.89 -6.73
C SER A 170 -12.55 -16.04 -6.62
N ASP A 171 -12.29 -17.03 -5.76
CA ASP A 171 -13.22 -18.14 -5.47
C ASP A 171 -14.62 -17.69 -5.02
N HIS A 172 -14.78 -16.44 -4.54
CA HIS A 172 -16.04 -15.91 -3.99
C HIS A 172 -16.49 -14.56 -4.60
N GLY A 173 -15.70 -13.94 -5.47
CA GLY A 173 -15.96 -12.62 -6.07
C GLY A 173 -15.45 -11.41 -5.26
N ARG A 174 -15.61 -10.21 -5.83
CA ARG A 174 -15.27 -8.91 -5.24
C ARG A 174 -16.39 -7.91 -5.52
N VAL A 175 -16.71 -7.06 -4.56
CA VAL A 175 -17.63 -5.93 -4.75
C VAL A 175 -16.80 -4.65 -4.76
N ARG A 176 -17.06 -3.78 -5.73
CA ARG A 176 -16.47 -2.46 -5.84
C ARG A 176 -17.57 -1.41 -5.85
N ALA A 177 -17.37 -0.33 -5.12
CA ALA A 177 -18.24 0.84 -5.19
C ALA A 177 -17.43 2.09 -5.49
N ALA A 178 -18.09 3.10 -6.07
CA ALA A 178 -17.51 4.39 -6.36
C ALA A 178 -18.51 5.52 -6.12
N VAL A 179 -18.07 6.58 -5.44
CA VAL A 179 -18.82 7.81 -5.19
C VAL A 179 -18.14 8.95 -5.96
N LEU A 180 -18.94 9.73 -6.70
CA LEU A 180 -18.46 10.92 -7.38
C LEU A 180 -18.54 12.12 -6.43
N ALA A 181 -17.47 12.91 -6.42
CA ALA A 181 -17.42 14.16 -5.68
C ALA A 181 -17.54 15.33 -6.67
N ASP A 182 -18.23 16.40 -6.29
CA ASP A 182 -18.18 17.65 -7.06
C ASP A 182 -16.87 18.38 -6.71
N PRO A 183 -15.94 18.57 -7.66
CA PRO A 183 -14.71 19.30 -7.40
C PRO A 183 -14.91 20.82 -7.33
N THR A 184 -16.14 21.32 -7.54
CA THR A 184 -16.43 22.76 -7.65
C THR A 184 -16.69 23.38 -6.27
N PRO A 185 -15.89 24.38 -5.85
CA PRO A 185 -16.10 25.13 -4.60
C PRO A 185 -17.28 26.07 -4.60
#